data_AF-A0A845CEL6-F1
#
_entry.id   AF-A0A845CEL6-F1
#
_cell.length_a   1.000
_cell.length_b   1.000
_cell.length_c   1.000
_cell.angle_alpha   90.00
_cell.angle_beta   90.00
_cell.angle_gamma   90.00
#
_symmetry.space_group_name_H-M   'P 1'
#
loop_
_entity.id
_entity.type
_entity.pdbx_description
1 polymer ?
#
loop_
_entity_poly.entity_id
_entity_poly.type
_entity_poly.pdbx_seq_one_letter_code
_entity_poly.pdbx_strand_id
1 'polypeptide(L)'
;PLYWCAGCQGSMYPLTGNVGAHVGGVQASLLAAQRLVFRLHRTLLAWGTSGSAALCGRYPMPLMKKSQYRWQMTQPVPATAPGAGCNPTGRSTVIWESLRELPVSGENFGYLLWRKRNCCLL
;
A
#
# COMPACT_ATOMS: atom_id res chain seq x y z
N PRO A 1 -8.01 -12.62 5.27
CA PRO A 1 -6.61 -12.14 5.17
C PRO A 1 -6.11 -11.57 6.51
N LEU A 2 -4.92 -11.98 6.96
CA LEU A 2 -4.31 -11.57 8.23
C LEU A 2 -4.08 -10.05 8.25
N TYR A 3 -4.53 -9.35 9.28
CA TYR A 3 -4.46 -7.88 9.35
C TYR A 3 -3.06 -7.33 9.63
N TRP A 4 -2.23 -8.11 10.33
CA TRP A 4 -0.88 -7.77 10.74
C TRP A 4 0.18 -8.06 9.66
N CYS A 5 -0.18 -8.83 8.64
CA CYS A 5 0.73 -9.20 7.55
C CYS A 5 0.63 -8.19 6.42
N ALA A 6 1.71 -7.87 5.71
CA ALA A 6 1.72 -7.07 4.48
C ALA A 6 2.09 -7.92 3.24
N GLY A 7 2.05 -9.25 3.38
CA GLY A 7 2.54 -10.23 2.40
C GLY A 7 4.06 -10.26 2.37
N CYS A 8 4.65 -10.38 1.16
CA CYS A 8 6.11 -10.37 0.98
C CYS A 8 6.78 -9.06 1.41
N GLN A 9 6.01 -7.99 1.62
CA GLN A 9 6.49 -6.73 2.17
C GLN A 9 6.87 -6.83 3.65
N GLY A 10 6.39 -7.82 4.40
CA GLY A 10 6.71 -8.01 5.82
C GLY A 10 5.52 -7.76 6.75
N SER A 11 5.81 -7.35 7.99
CA SER A 11 4.79 -7.13 9.04
C SER A 11 4.34 -5.66 9.10
N MET A 12 3.03 -5.44 9.24
CA MET A 12 2.42 -4.12 9.48
C MET A 12 2.79 -3.54 10.85
N TYR A 13 3.31 -4.36 11.76
CA TYR A 13 3.80 -3.91 13.05
C TYR A 13 5.34 -3.88 13.07
N PRO A 14 5.95 -2.93 13.79
CA PRO A 14 5.33 -1.82 14.54
C PRO A 14 4.76 -0.71 13.63
N LEU A 15 3.83 0.13 14.14
CA LEU A 15 3.21 1.26 13.43
C LEU A 15 4.15 2.48 13.29
N THR A 16 5.42 2.22 13.02
CA THR A 16 6.46 3.23 12.87
C THR A 16 6.97 3.22 11.43
N GLY A 17 7.63 4.30 11.03
CA GLY A 17 8.32 4.37 9.74
C GLY A 17 9.61 3.54 9.70
N ASN A 18 10.06 2.98 10.83
CA ASN A 18 11.31 2.24 10.89
C ASN A 18 11.14 0.79 10.41
N VAL A 19 11.95 0.38 9.44
CA VAL A 19 11.99 -0.99 8.89
C VAL A 19 13.38 -1.56 9.16
N GLY A 20 13.52 -2.28 10.27
CA GLY A 20 14.81 -2.82 10.70
C GLY A 20 15.32 -4.01 9.87
N ALA A 21 14.42 -4.76 9.23
CA ALA A 21 14.77 -5.87 8.34
C ALA A 21 14.16 -5.61 6.96
N HIS A 22 15.00 -5.47 5.95
CA HIS A 22 14.59 -5.29 4.57
C HIS A 22 15.44 -6.14 3.63
N VAL A 23 14.83 -6.57 2.53
CA VAL A 23 15.49 -7.30 1.44
C VAL A 23 15.95 -6.35 0.33
N GLY A 24 15.26 -5.21 0.17
CA GLY A 24 15.61 -4.15 -0.78
C GLY A 24 14.94 -2.83 -0.41
N GLY A 25 15.39 -1.73 -1.00
CA GLY A 25 14.91 -0.38 -0.70
C GLY A 25 13.42 -0.22 -1.03
N VAL A 26 12.99 -0.72 -2.19
CA VAL A 26 11.59 -0.67 -2.64
C VAL A 26 10.65 -1.38 -1.67
N GLN A 27 11.05 -2.55 -1.18
CA GLN A 27 10.27 -3.33 -0.22
C GLN A 27 10.12 -2.57 1.10
N ALA A 28 11.22 -1.99 1.60
CA ALA A 28 11.22 -1.23 2.84
C ALA A 28 10.34 0.02 2.76
N SER A 29 10.48 0.81 1.70
CA SER A 29 9.73 2.04 1.51
C SER A 29 8.25 1.78 1.25
N LEU A 30 7.91 0.72 0.51
CA LEU A 30 6.52 0.33 0.31
C LEU A 30 5.89 -0.16 1.63
N LEU A 31 6.62 -0.93 2.43
CA LEU A 31 6.16 -1.34 3.76
C LEU A 31 5.91 -0.12 4.66
N ALA A 32 6.80 0.87 4.67
CA ALA A 32 6.62 2.10 5.43
C ALA A 32 5.34 2.85 5.00
N ALA A 33 5.08 2.96 3.70
CA ALA A 33 3.85 3.55 3.17
C ALA A 33 2.59 2.76 3.58
N GLN A 34 2.66 1.43 3.55
CA GLN A 34 1.56 0.57 3.99
C GLN A 34 1.27 0.70 5.49
N ARG A 35 2.33 0.78 6.32
CA ARG A 35 2.21 1.04 7.77
C ARG A 35 1.63 2.40 8.06
N LEU A 36 1.95 3.42 7.26
CA LEU A 36 1.33 4.74 7.38
C LEU A 36 -0.18 4.67 7.18
N VAL A 37 -0.64 4.03 6.09
CA VAL A 37 -2.09 3.87 5.84
C VAL A 37 -2.76 3.04 6.93
N PHE A 38 -2.11 1.98 7.39
CA PHE A 38 -2.62 1.17 8.49
C PHE A 38 -2.71 1.98 9.80
N ARG A 39 -1.72 2.84 10.09
CA ARG A 39 -1.75 3.77 11.23
C ARG A 39 -2.90 4.77 11.10
N LEU A 40 -3.14 5.33 9.92
CA LEU A 40 -4.26 6.25 9.68
C LEU A 40 -5.61 5.59 9.98
N HIS A 41 -5.77 4.29 9.69
CA HIS A 41 -6.96 3.54 10.08
C HIS A 41 -7.03 3.34 11.60
N ARG A 42 -5.91 2.99 12.24
CA ARG A 42 -5.83 2.80 13.70
C ARG A 42 -6.10 4.07 14.50
N THR A 43 -5.77 5.24 13.96
CA THR A 43 -6.08 6.55 14.56
C THR A 43 -7.41 7.12 14.07
N LEU A 44 -8.24 6.33 13.36
CA LEU A 44 -9.55 6.71 12.83
C LEU A 44 -9.55 7.94 11.89
N LEU A 45 -8.39 8.29 11.32
CA LEU A 45 -8.26 9.33 10.29
C LEU A 45 -8.68 8.81 8.91
N ALA A 46 -8.39 7.54 8.62
CA ALA A 46 -8.79 6.86 7.39
C ALA A 46 -10.12 6.10 7.58
N TRP A 47 -11.05 6.40 6.68
CA TRP A 47 -12.40 5.81 6.67
C TRP A 47 -12.50 4.55 5.78
N GLY A 48 -13.50 3.72 6.02
CA GLY A 48 -13.91 2.67 5.09
C GLY A 48 -14.68 3.28 3.91
N THR A 49 -14.25 2.99 2.68
CA THR A 49 -14.90 3.48 1.45
C THR A 49 -15.23 2.35 0.46
N SER A 50 -15.06 1.08 0.87
CA SER A 50 -15.29 -0.07 -0.01
C SER A 50 -16.15 -1.15 0.66
N GLY A 51 -17.24 -1.52 -0.01
CA GLY A 51 -18.23 -2.49 0.46
C GLY A 51 -19.65 -2.00 0.18
N SER A 52 -20.65 -2.78 0.59
CA SER A 52 -22.07 -2.37 0.56
C SER A 52 -22.34 -1.24 1.56
N ALA A 53 -21.78 -1.33 2.77
CA ALA A 53 -21.88 -0.28 3.79
C ALA A 53 -21.27 1.06 3.37
N ALA A 54 -20.40 1.08 2.34
CA ALA A 54 -19.78 2.30 1.85
C ALA A 54 -20.60 3.03 0.77
N LEU A 55 -21.68 2.44 0.26
CA LEU A 55 -22.44 2.95 -0.89
C LEU A 55 -23.06 4.33 -0.64
N CYS A 56 -23.68 4.49 0.53
CA CYS A 56 -24.38 5.73 0.91
C CYS A 56 -23.52 6.65 1.79
N GLY A 57 -22.30 6.25 2.15
CA GLY A 57 -21.44 7.03 3.04
C GLY A 57 -20.19 6.28 3.48
N ARG A 58 -19.18 7.03 3.89
CA ARG A 58 -17.96 6.48 4.51
C ARG A 58 -18.24 6.06 5.95
N TYR A 59 -17.67 4.95 6.40
CA TYR A 59 -17.85 4.42 7.75
C TYR A 59 -16.51 4.36 8.52
N PRO A 60 -16.49 4.48 9.86
CA PRO A 60 -15.25 4.40 10.63
C PRO A 60 -14.66 2.99 10.49
N MET A 61 -13.38 2.89 10.15
CA MET A 61 -12.72 1.61 9.89
C MET A 61 -11.38 1.55 10.63
N PRO A 62 -11.32 0.98 11.85
CA PRO A 62 -10.09 0.90 12.64
C PRO A 62 -9.07 -0.09 12.06
N LEU A 63 -9.55 -1.08 11.30
CA LEU A 63 -8.73 -2.10 10.67
C LEU A 63 -8.73 -1.91 9.16
N MET A 64 -7.58 -1.61 8.56
CA MET A 64 -7.46 -1.37 7.13
C MET A 64 -7.94 -2.56 6.28
N LYS A 65 -8.85 -2.31 5.34
CA LYS A 65 -9.18 -3.27 4.28
C LYS A 65 -8.14 -3.20 3.17
N LYS A 66 -7.23 -4.16 3.09
CA LYS A 66 -6.18 -4.19 2.06
C LYS A 66 -6.71 -4.11 0.62
N SER A 67 -7.85 -4.74 0.33
CA SER A 67 -8.46 -4.72 -1.00
C SER A 67 -9.00 -3.34 -1.41
N GLN A 68 -9.08 -2.39 -0.48
CA GLN A 68 -9.44 -1.00 -0.76
C GLN A 68 -8.27 -0.22 -1.38
N TYR A 69 -7.03 -0.72 -1.28
CA TYR A 69 -5.83 0.01 -1.67
C TYR A 69 -5.05 -0.70 -2.78
N ARG A 70 -4.53 0.09 -3.72
CA ARG A 70 -3.54 -0.34 -4.71
C ARG A 70 -2.40 0.67 -4.75
N TRP A 71 -1.19 0.18 -4.96
CA TRP A 71 0.02 0.97 -5.01
C TRP A 71 0.55 1.01 -6.44
N GLN A 72 0.91 2.20 -6.89
CA GLN A 72 1.59 2.41 -8.16
C GLN A 72 2.90 3.13 -7.86
N MET A 73 4.02 2.61 -8.37
CA MET A 73 5.31 3.28 -8.23
C MET A 73 5.41 4.43 -9.23
N THR A 74 5.91 5.58 -8.80
CA THR A 74 6.12 6.77 -9.64
C THR A 74 7.60 7.11 -9.82
N GLN A 75 8.46 6.73 -8.87
CA GLN A 75 9.91 6.94 -8.88
C GLN A 75 10.59 5.75 -8.17
N PRO A 76 11.78 5.28 -8.58
CA PRO A 76 12.60 5.76 -9.70
C PRO A 76 12.11 5.33 -11.09
N VAL A 77 11.55 4.12 -11.20
CA VAL A 77 11.00 3.61 -12.45
C VAL A 77 9.47 3.53 -12.32
N PRO A 78 8.71 4.37 -13.04
CA PRO A 78 7.27 4.40 -12.90
C PRO A 78 6.64 3.10 -13.39
N ALA A 79 5.76 2.54 -12.57
CA ALA A 79 5.00 1.34 -12.91
C ALA A 79 3.77 1.74 -13.72
N THR A 80 3.88 1.80 -15.05
CA THR A 80 2.77 2.17 -15.95
C THR A 80 2.28 1.00 -16.81
N ALA A 81 3.09 -0.05 -16.95
CA ALA A 81 2.73 -1.20 -17.78
C ALA A 81 1.46 -1.93 -17.27
N PRO A 82 0.61 -2.45 -18.19
CA PRO A 82 -0.57 -3.22 -17.83
C PRO A 82 -0.18 -4.44 -16.97
N GLY A 83 -0.86 -4.60 -15.83
CA GLY A 83 -0.56 -5.65 -14.83
C GLY A 83 0.54 -5.31 -13.81
N ALA A 84 1.44 -4.38 -14.13
CA ALA A 84 2.50 -3.89 -13.25
C ALA A 84 2.17 -2.55 -12.57
N GLY A 85 1.31 -1.73 -13.17
CA GLY A 85 0.92 -0.43 -12.60
C GLY A 85 -0.03 -0.51 -11.40
N CYS A 86 -0.59 -1.68 -11.11
CA CYS A 86 -1.47 -1.91 -9.96
C CYS A 86 -0.88 -3.00 -9.05
N ASN A 87 -0.26 -2.60 -7.94
CA ASN A 87 0.19 -3.54 -6.93
C ASN A 87 -0.80 -3.63 -5.75
N PRO A 88 -1.49 -4.76 -5.54
CA PRO A 88 -2.24 -4.97 -4.32
C PRO A 88 -1.31 -5.14 -3.12
N THR A 89 -1.76 -4.69 -1.95
CA THR A 89 -1.05 -4.96 -0.69
C THR A 89 -0.99 -6.47 -0.47
N GLY A 90 0.21 -7.05 -0.38
CA GLY A 90 0.40 -8.48 -0.18
C GLY A 90 0.99 -9.25 -1.38
N ARG A 91 1.26 -8.60 -2.51
CA ARG A 91 1.88 -9.25 -3.68
C ARG A 91 3.35 -9.61 -3.44
N SER A 92 3.85 -10.58 -4.21
CA SER A 92 5.28 -10.92 -4.26
C SER A 92 6.13 -9.74 -4.68
N THR A 93 7.18 -9.48 -3.90
CA THR A 93 8.20 -8.45 -4.11
C THR A 93 8.98 -8.72 -5.39
N VAL A 94 9.36 -9.99 -5.63
CA VAL A 94 10.18 -10.41 -6.78
C VAL A 94 9.59 -9.96 -8.13
N ILE A 95 8.28 -10.04 -8.29
CA ILE A 95 7.62 -9.72 -9.57
C ILE A 95 7.46 -8.22 -9.77
N TRP A 96 7.18 -7.46 -8.70
CA TRP A 96 6.82 -6.05 -8.82
C TRP A 96 7.96 -5.09 -8.55
N GLU A 97 8.98 -5.50 -7.80
CA GLU A 97 10.07 -4.63 -7.32
C GLU A 97 11.38 -4.87 -8.05
N SER A 98 11.49 -5.99 -8.78
CA SER A 98 12.67 -6.29 -9.58
C SER A 98 12.98 -5.17 -10.56
N LEU A 99 14.26 -4.79 -10.62
CA LEU A 99 14.79 -3.75 -11.50
C LEU A 99 14.16 -2.36 -11.29
N ARG A 100 13.61 -2.10 -10.09
CA ARG A 100 13.06 -0.79 -9.72
C ARG A 100 13.87 -0.09 -8.63
N GLU A 101 14.96 -0.70 -8.20
CA GLU A 101 15.98 -0.10 -7.38
C GLU A 101 17.21 0.08 -8.27
N LEU A 102 17.55 1.33 -8.56
CA LEU A 102 18.66 1.66 -9.45
C LEU A 102 19.82 2.19 -8.60
N PRO A 103 21.02 1.58 -8.68
CA PRO A 103 22.20 2.09 -7.99
C PRO A 103 22.59 3.46 -8.59
N VAL A 104 23.15 4.35 -7.76
CA VAL A 104 23.67 5.69 -8.11
C VAL A 104 22.61 6.77 -8.36
N SER A 105 21.50 6.46 -9.06
CA SER A 105 20.43 7.42 -9.33
C SER A 105 19.06 6.73 -9.24
N GLY A 106 18.45 6.75 -8.06
CA GLY A 106 17.13 6.14 -7.87
C GLY A 106 16.78 5.69 -6.44
N GLU A 107 17.50 6.16 -5.43
CA GLU A 107 17.27 5.78 -4.02
C GLU A 107 16.04 6.44 -3.38
N ASN A 108 15.37 7.33 -4.12
CA ASN A 108 14.12 7.96 -3.71
C ASN A 108 12.92 7.20 -4.30
N PHE A 109 12.08 6.65 -3.43
CA PHE A 109 10.92 5.88 -3.85
C PHE A 109 9.63 6.71 -3.75
N GLY A 110 8.93 6.80 -4.88
CA GLY A 110 7.65 7.48 -4.98
C GLY A 110 6.51 6.48 -5.18
N TYR A 111 5.41 6.65 -4.43
CA TYR A 111 4.22 5.82 -4.57
C TYR A 111 2.96 6.66 -4.70
N LEU A 112 2.18 6.37 -5.74
CA LEU A 112 0.81 6.81 -5.87
C LEU A 112 -0.13 5.76 -5.25
N LEU A 113 -0.93 6.21 -4.28
CA LEU A 113 -1.91 5.38 -3.60
C LEU A 113 -3.28 5.52 -4.23
N TRP A 114 -3.78 4.43 -4.81
CA TRP A 114 -5.13 4.32 -5.30
C TRP A 114 -6.05 3.78 -4.21
N ARG A 115 -7.17 4.47 -3.98
CA ARG A 115 -8.18 4.06 -3.00
C ARG A 115 -9.52 3.80 -3.67
N LYS A 116 -10.02 2.58 -3.52
CA LYS A 116 -11.34 2.18 -4.01
C LYS A 116 -12.43 2.92 -3.24
N ARG A 117 -13.33 3.56 -3.99
CA ARG A 117 -14.57 4.16 -3.49
C ARG A 117 -15.73 3.51 -4.23
N ASN A 118 -16.63 2.88 -3.48
CA ASN A 118 -17.91 2.45 -4.02
C ASN A 118 -18.87 3.62 -3.85
N CYS A 119 -19.39 4.14 -4.95
CA CYS A 119 -20.39 5.20 -4.94
C CYS A 119 -21.74 4.61 -5.37
N CYS A 120 -22.82 5.04 -4.73
CA CYS A 120 -24.15 4.89 -5.29
C CYS A 120 -24.36 6.06 -6.28
N LEU A 121 -24.65 5.76 -7.54
CA LEU A 121 -25.23 6.75 -8.45
C LEU A 121 -26.70 6.82 -8.05
N LEU A 122 -27.14 7.97 -7.50
CA LEU A 122 -28.58 8.24 -7.37
C LEU A 122 -29.17 8.46 -8.76
#